data_AF-A0A4V3BII6-F1
#
_entry.id   AF-A0A4V3BII6-F1
#
_cell.length_a   1.000
_cell.length_b   1.000
_cell.length_c   1.000
_cell.angle_alpha   90.00
_cell.angle_beta   90.00
_cell.angle_gamma   90.00
#
_symmetry.space_group_name_H-M   'P 1'
#
loop_
_entity.id
_entity.type
_entity.pdbx_description
1 polymer ?
#
loop_
_entity_poly.entity_id
_entity_poly.type
_entity_poly.pdbx_seq_one_letter_code
_entity_poly.pdbx_strand_id
1 'polypeptide(L)'
;MTVGGLFNLAPDYHNANFWKQIDLARSTYATDPQKRLNALVNAEKQLIQKDAFAAPLFQQGTSYLLNKRVKGFQLSPYGNVAYYWNVKMK
;
A
#
# COMPACT_ATOMS: atom_id res chain seq x y z
N MET A 1 -14.34 -9.15 -17.27
CA MET A 1 -14.37 -7.91 -16.47
C MET A 1 -12.95 -7.37 -16.42
N THR A 2 -12.67 -6.26 -17.08
CA THR A 2 -11.38 -5.56 -16.95
C THR A 2 -11.40 -4.82 -15.61
N VAL A 3 -10.44 -5.11 -14.72
CA VAL A 3 -10.36 -4.47 -13.40
C VAL A 3 -9.72 -3.08 -13.56
N GLY A 4 -10.51 -2.06 -13.89
CA GLY A 4 -9.99 -0.69 -14.09
C GLY A 4 -9.47 -0.01 -12.82
N GLY A 5 -8.79 1.14 -12.97
CA GLY A 5 -8.38 1.99 -11.85
C GLY A 5 -7.03 1.59 -11.27
N LEU A 6 -6.84 1.71 -9.94
CA LEU A 6 -5.54 1.46 -9.31
C LEU A 6 -5.00 0.03 -9.51
N PHE A 7 -5.87 -0.95 -9.77
CA PHE A 7 -5.47 -2.33 -10.11
C PHE A 7 -4.81 -2.44 -11.49
N ASN A 8 -5.12 -1.52 -12.41
CA ASN A 8 -4.59 -1.43 -13.76
C ASN A 8 -3.80 -0.13 -13.96
N LEU A 9 -3.09 0.34 -12.92
CA LEU A 9 -2.44 1.65 -12.92
C LEU A 9 -1.47 1.87 -14.11
N ALA A 10 -0.67 0.86 -14.47
CA ALA A 10 0.30 0.95 -15.57
C ALA A 10 -0.33 1.20 -16.95
N PRO A 11 -1.32 0.41 -17.40
CA PRO A 11 -2.00 0.68 -18.67
C PRO A 11 -3.00 1.85 -18.63
N ASP A 12 -3.50 2.26 -17.46
CA ASP A 12 -4.55 3.29 -17.37
C ASP A 12 -3.99 4.71 -17.13
N TYR A 13 -2.79 4.85 -16.57
CA TYR A 13 -2.23 6.14 -16.14
C TYR A 13 -0.87 6.42 -16.77
N HIS A 14 -0.79 7.45 -17.62
CA HIS A 14 0.36 7.71 -18.49
C HIS A 14 1.18 8.98 -18.13
N ASN A 15 1.18 9.39 -16.86
CA ASN A 15 1.93 10.58 -16.45
C ASN A 15 3.45 10.30 -16.38
N ALA A 16 4.23 10.92 -17.25
CA ALA A 16 5.67 10.69 -17.35
C ALA A 16 6.45 11.06 -16.08
N ASN A 17 6.03 12.12 -15.36
CA ASN A 17 6.67 12.51 -14.11
C ASN A 17 6.44 11.45 -13.02
N PHE A 18 5.21 10.94 -12.90
CA PHE A 18 4.91 9.85 -11.98
C PHE A 18 5.80 8.64 -12.23
N TRP A 19 5.85 8.14 -13.46
CA TRP A 19 6.63 6.95 -13.79
C TRP A 19 8.13 7.15 -13.58
N LYS A 20 8.66 8.34 -13.88
CA LYS A 20 10.05 8.70 -13.54
C LYS A 20 10.33 8.57 -12.04
N GLN A 21 9.42 9.05 -11.17
CA GLN A 21 9.58 8.93 -9.72
C GLN A 21 9.54 7.47 -9.26
N ILE A 22 8.63 6.65 -9.81
CA ILE A 22 8.56 5.21 -9.53
C ILE A 22 9.87 4.51 -9.95
N ASP A 23 10.40 4.85 -11.13
CA ASP A 23 11.65 4.29 -11.64
C ASP A 23 12.85 4.64 -10.77
N LEU A 24 12.96 5.89 -10.33
CA LEU A 24 14.01 6.32 -9.39
C LEU A 24 13.92 5.56 -8.07
N ALA A 25 12.72 5.41 -7.51
CA ALA A 25 12.49 4.74 -6.23
C ALA A 25 12.85 3.25 -6.26
N ARG A 26 12.61 2.55 -7.39
CA ARG A 26 12.92 1.12 -7.55
C ARG A 26 14.35 0.83 -8.01
N SER A 27 15.07 1.84 -8.54
CA SER A 27 16.42 1.68 -9.09
C SER A 27 17.46 2.54 -8.35
N THR A 28 17.74 3.75 -8.84
CA THR A 28 18.82 4.63 -8.35
C THR A 28 18.76 4.90 -6.85
N TYR A 29 17.56 5.00 -6.28
CA TYR A 29 17.39 5.30 -4.85
C TYR A 29 17.11 4.07 -4.00
N ALA A 30 17.18 2.86 -4.54
CA ALA A 30 16.79 1.64 -3.83
C ALA A 30 17.52 1.46 -2.48
N THR A 31 18.78 1.89 -2.38
CA THR A 31 19.63 1.78 -1.19
C THR A 31 19.75 3.07 -0.37
N ASP A 32 19.06 4.14 -0.78
CA ASP A 32 19.02 5.43 -0.07
C ASP A 32 17.58 5.66 0.43
N PRO A 33 17.26 5.31 1.69
CA PRO A 33 15.89 5.34 2.19
C PRO A 33 15.23 6.71 2.08
N GLN A 34 15.99 7.78 2.31
CA GLN A 34 15.45 9.15 2.27
C GLN A 34 15.13 9.56 0.83
N LYS A 35 16.04 9.32 -0.12
CA LYS A 35 15.76 9.62 -1.54
C LYS A 35 14.64 8.75 -2.09
N ARG A 36 14.58 7.48 -1.70
CA ARG A 36 13.50 6.56 -2.08
C ARG A 36 12.15 7.06 -1.59
N LEU A 37 12.06 7.43 -0.31
CA LEU A 37 10.83 7.95 0.27
C LEU A 37 10.39 9.24 -0.43
N ASN A 38 11.32 10.17 -0.67
CA ASN A 38 11.01 11.42 -1.35
C ASN A 38 10.46 11.20 -2.77
N ALA A 39 11.02 10.25 -3.52
CA ALA A 39 10.50 9.89 -4.84
C ALA A 39 9.07 9.32 -4.76
N LEU A 40 8.81 8.41 -3.81
CA LEU A 40 7.46 7.86 -3.60
C LEU A 40 6.43 8.93 -3.23
N VAL A 41 6.78 9.87 -2.34
CA VAL A 41 5.90 10.99 -1.97
C VAL A 41 5.63 11.90 -3.17
N ASN A 42 6.64 12.16 -4.01
CA ASN A 42 6.45 12.95 -5.23
C ASN A 42 5.52 12.26 -6.23
N ALA A 43 5.63 10.93 -6.35
CA ALA A 43 4.73 10.12 -7.17
C ALA A 43 3.29 10.20 -6.66
N GLU A 44 3.06 10.00 -5.36
CA GLU A 44 1.74 10.11 -4.74
C GLU A 44 1.11 11.49 -4.95
N LYS A 45 1.86 12.58 -4.72
CA LYS A 45 1.37 13.94 -4.95
C LYS A 45 0.94 14.17 -6.40
N GLN A 46 1.66 13.60 -7.37
CA GLN A 46 1.25 13.68 -8.77
C GLN A 46 -0.07 12.95 -9.00
N LEU A 47 -0.15 11.68 -8.60
CA LEU A 47 -1.30 10.80 -8.86
C LEU A 47 -2.59 11.29 -8.16
N ILE A 48 -2.48 11.67 -6.89
CA ILE A 48 -3.63 11.95 -6.03
C ILE A 48 -3.97 13.43 -5.99
N GLN A 49 -2.98 14.30 -5.74
CA GLN A 49 -3.27 15.71 -5.49
C GLN A 49 -3.38 16.54 -6.77
N LYS A 50 -2.57 16.23 -7.80
CA LYS A 50 -2.56 16.99 -9.05
C LYS A 50 -3.52 16.42 -10.08
N ASP A 51 -3.43 15.12 -10.33
CA ASP A 51 -4.16 14.49 -11.42
C ASP A 51 -5.50 13.89 -10.97
N ALA A 52 -5.72 13.78 -9.65
CA ALA A 52 -6.93 13.24 -9.05
C ALA A 52 -7.37 11.90 -9.66
N PHE A 53 -6.40 11.05 -10.05
CA PHE A 53 -6.67 9.77 -10.71
C PHE A 53 -7.43 8.79 -9.80
N ALA A 54 -7.25 8.94 -8.49
CA ALA A 54 -8.05 8.27 -7.47
C ALA A 54 -8.43 9.26 -6.37
N ALA A 55 -9.58 9.03 -5.74
CA ALA A 55 -10.06 9.78 -4.59
C ALA A 55 -10.06 8.88 -3.34
N PRO A 56 -9.01 8.93 -2.50
CA PRO A 56 -8.98 8.18 -1.26
C PRO A 56 -10.12 8.62 -0.33
N LEU A 57 -10.89 7.66 0.20
CA LEU A 57 -12.01 7.95 1.09
C LEU A 57 -11.63 7.76 2.56
N PHE A 58 -11.03 6.62 2.89
CA PHE A 58 -10.61 6.26 4.24
C PHE A 58 -9.52 5.20 4.20
N GLN A 59 -8.75 5.08 5.28
CA GLN A 59 -7.87 3.93 5.52
C GLN A 59 -8.65 2.91 6.35
N GLN A 60 -8.78 1.68 5.86
CA GLN A 60 -9.54 0.64 6.55
C GLN A 60 -8.86 0.26 7.87
N GLY A 61 -9.64 0.26 8.95
CA GLY A 61 -9.33 -0.40 10.21
C GLY A 61 -10.19 -1.65 10.38
N THR A 62 -9.62 -2.70 10.98
CA THR A 62 -10.35 -3.97 11.20
C THR A 62 -10.56 -4.20 12.68
N SER A 63 -11.82 -4.15 13.09
CA SER A 63 -12.25 -4.58 14.41
C SER A 63 -12.60 -6.07 14.38
N TYR A 64 -12.24 -6.80 15.44
CA TYR A 64 -12.58 -8.21 15.57
C TYR A 64 -12.85 -8.56 17.03
N LEU A 65 -13.68 -9.58 17.24
CA LEU A 65 -13.87 -10.21 18.54
C LEU A 65 -13.01 -11.46 18.61
N LEU A 66 -12.24 -11.61 19.69
CA LEU A 66 -11.39 -12.78 19.92
C LEU A 66 -11.86 -13.52 21.16
N ASN A 67 -12.12 -14.82 21.03
CA ASN A 67 -12.43 -15.64 22.19
C ASN A 67 -11.27 -15.58 23.20
N LYS A 68 -11.55 -15.33 24.48
CA LYS A 68 -10.52 -15.17 25.53
C LYS A 68 -9.55 -16.35 25.66
N ARG A 69 -9.96 -17.53 25.20
CA ARG A 69 -9.17 -18.78 25.15
C ARG A 69 -8.11 -18.80 24.05
N VAL A 70 -8.27 -17.98 23.01
CA VAL A 70 -7.33 -17.88 21.90
C VAL A 70 -6.20 -16.94 22.29
N LYS A 71 -4.97 -17.44 22.33
CA LYS A 71 -3.76 -16.66 22.62
C LYS A 71 -2.82 -16.70 21.42
N GLY A 72 -2.04 -15.63 21.22
CA GLY A 72 -1.04 -15.55 20.15
C GLY A 72 -1.58 -15.25 18.75
N PHE A 73 -2.88 -14.94 18.63
CA PHE A 73 -3.46 -14.43 17.38
C PHE A 73 -2.95 -13.02 17.09
N GLN A 74 -2.60 -12.77 15.83
CA GLN A 74 -2.17 -11.46 15.34
C GLN A 74 -2.78 -11.20 13.96
N LEU A 75 -3.12 -9.95 13.69
CA LEU A 75 -3.35 -9.48 12.32
C LEU A 75 -2.06 -8.87 11.78
N SER A 76 -1.82 -9.07 10.49
CA SER A 76 -0.71 -8.42 9.80
C SER A 76 -0.81 -6.90 9.91
N PRO A 77 0.30 -6.18 10.14
CA PRO A 77 0.30 -4.73 10.06
C PRO A 77 0.13 -4.21 8.62
N TYR A 78 0.27 -5.07 7.60
CA TYR A 78 0.20 -4.72 6.18
C TYR A 78 -1.10 -5.16 5.50
N GLY A 79 -2.16 -5.43 6.28
CA GLY A 79 -3.48 -5.78 5.77
C GLY A 79 -4.23 -6.76 6.68
N ASN A 80 -5.37 -7.25 6.22
CA ASN A 80 -6.25 -8.11 7.03
C ASN A 80 -5.87 -9.60 6.95
N VAL A 81 -4.58 -9.90 6.92
CA VAL A 81 -4.09 -11.28 6.93
C VAL A 81 -3.93 -11.74 8.37
N ALA A 82 -4.65 -12.80 8.74
CA ALA A 82 -4.52 -13.41 10.05
C ALA A 82 -3.26 -14.29 10.13
N TYR A 83 -2.48 -14.09 11.19
CA TYR A 83 -1.31 -14.90 11.50
C TYR A 83 -1.68 -15.96 12.54
N TYR A 84 -1.53 -17.23 12.15
CA TYR A 84 -1.89 -18.38 12.97
C TYR A 84 -0.70 -19.12 13.58
N TRP A 85 0.53 -18.79 13.19
CA TRP A 85 1.74 -19.55 13.58
C TRP A 85 2.00 -19.59 15.10
N ASN A 86 1.51 -18.61 15.86
CA ASN A 86 1.65 -18.54 17.32
C ASN A 86 0.36 -18.88 18.08
N VAL A 87 -0.70 -19.30 17.39
CA VAL A 87 -2.03 -19.46 17.99
C VAL A 87 -2.10 -20.71 18.86
N LYS A 88 -2.66 -20.55 20.07
CA LYS A 88 -2.93 -21.64 21.01
C LYS A 88 -4.31 -21.47 21.64
N MET A 89 -4.97 -22.60 21.89
CA MET A 89 -6.22 -22.68 22.67
C MET A 89 -5.86 -23.04 24.11
N LYS A 90 -6.32 -22.25 25.08
CA LYS A 90 -6.18 -22.52 26.52
C LYS A 90 -7.52 -22.47 27.21
#